data_AF-A0A4R5KSY3-F1
#
_entry.id   AF-A0A4R5KSY3-F1
#
_cell.length_a   1.000
_cell.length_b   1.000
_cell.length_c   1.000
_cell.angle_alpha   90.00
_cell.angle_beta   90.00
_cell.angle_gamma   90.00
#
_symmetry.space_group_name_H-M   'P 1'
#
loop_
_entity.id
_entity.type
_entity.pdbx_description
1 polymer ?
#
loop_
_entity_poly.entity_id
_entity_poly.type
_entity_poly.pdbx_seq_one_letter_code
_entity_poly.pdbx_strand_id
1 'polypeptide(L)' 'MMIIAILFGSLAYLEWRYLKRNNRTPRTIRLVAGTAVILFLCVEIIYWFREQWTLSALIETVFGPIQKMMSARSKGE' A
#
# COMPACT_ATOMS: atom_id res chain seq x y z
N MET A 1 4.53 6.17 5.94
CA MET A 1 5.15 5.21 6.87
C MET A 1 4.35 5.01 8.16
N MET A 2 4.02 6.05 8.94
CA MET A 2 3.25 5.87 10.19
C MET A 2 1.89 5.17 10.02
N ILE A 3 1.08 5.54 9.02
CA ILE A 3 -0.25 4.93 8.81
C ILE A 3 -0.15 3.43 8.50
N ILE A 4 0.83 3.04 7.69
CA ILE A 4 1.07 1.63 7.30
C ILE A 4 1.57 0.84 8.51
N ALA A 5 2.51 1.40 9.27
CA ALA A 5 3.00 0.80 10.51
C ALA A 5 1.88 0.62 11.55
N ILE A 6 0.98 1.60 11.68
CA ILE A 6 -0.18 1.53 12.58
C ILE A 6 -1.15 0.45 12.09
N LEU A 7 -1.44 0.37 10.79
CA LEU A 7 -2.32 -0.66 10.19
C LEU A 7 -1.76 -2.07 10.37
N PHE A 8 -0.50 -2.29 10.01
CA PHE A 8 0.13 -3.60 10.14
C PHE A 8 0.37 -4.00 11.59
N GLY A 9 0.71 -3.04 12.46
CA GLY A 9 0.82 -3.27 13.90
C GLY A 9 -0.51 -3.64 14.55
N SER A 10 -1.60 -2.97 14.16
CA SER A 10 -2.95 -3.30 14.66
C SER A 10 -3.48 -4.63 14.12
N LEU A 11 -3.19 -4.95 12.84
CA LEU A 11 -3.45 -6.27 12.26
C LEU A 11 -2.69 -7.38 13.00
N ALA A 12 -1.37 -7.20 13.20
CA ALA A 12 -0.54 -8.17 13.92
C ALA A 12 -1.03 -8.36 15.37
N TYR A 13 -1.46 -7.28 16.04
CA TYR A 13 -2.03 -7.36 17.38
C TYR A 13 -3.36 -8.12 17.43
N LEU A 14 -4.25 -7.87 16.45
CA LEU A 14 -5.52 -8.59 16.33
C LEU A 14 -5.30 -10.08 16.05
N GLU A 15 -4.43 -10.40 15.10
CA GLU A 15 -3.99 -11.77 14.77
C GLU A 15 -3.44 -12.48 16.01
N TRP A 16 -2.51 -11.84 16.72
CA TRP A 16 -1.90 -12.39 17.93
C TRP A 16 -2.94 -12.63 19.04
N ARG A 17 -3.85 -11.66 19.25
CA ARG A 17 -4.94 -11.78 20.23
C ARG A 17 -5.92 -12.87 19.85
N TYR A 18 -6.21 -13.04 18.56
CA TYR A 18 -7.10 -14.08 18.04
C TYR A 18 -6.48 -15.48 18.18
N LEU A 19 -5.21 -15.63 17.81
CA LEU A 19 -4.45 -16.87 17.94
C LEU A 19 -4.28 -17.31 19.40
N LYS A 20 -3.99 -16.36 20.30
CA LYS A 20 -3.91 -16.63 21.74
C LYS A 20 -5.26 -17.03 22.35
N ARG A 21 -6.36 -16.47 21.85
CA ARG A 21 -7.72 -16.79 22.35
C ARG A 21 -8.24 -18.14 21.84
N ASN A 22 -7.77 -18.62 20.69
CA ASN A 22 -8.30 -19.81 20.04
C ASN A 22 -7.41 -21.07 20.19
N ASN A 23 -6.35 -21.04 21.01
CA ASN A 23 -5.44 -22.18 21.26
C ASN A 23 -4.96 -22.88 19.96
N ARG A 24 -4.76 -22.11 18.89
CA ARG A 24 -4.37 -22.64 17.57
C ARG A 24 -2.91 -23.05 17.58
N THR A 25 -2.60 -24.13 16.84
CA THR A 25 -1.27 -24.75 16.74
C THR A 25 -0.19 -23.71 16.40
N PRO A 26 0.98 -23.72 17.06
CA PRO A 26 2.03 -22.71 16.89
C PRO A 26 2.55 -22.60 15.45
N ARG A 27 2.33 -23.63 14.63
CA ARG A 27 2.64 -23.64 13.19
C ARG A 27 1.79 -22.62 12.43
N THR A 28 0.51 -22.50 12.75
CA THR A 28 -0.39 -21.53 12.13
C THR A 28 -0.02 -20.11 12.53
N ILE A 29 0.35 -19.89 13.80
CA ILE A 29 0.84 -18.59 14.29
C ILE A 29 2.05 -18.14 13.49
N ARG A 30 3.00 -19.05 13.26
CA ARG A 30 4.25 -18.75 12.55
C ARG A 30 4.01 -18.47 11.06
N LEU A 31 3.08 -19.19 10.42
CA LEU A 31 2.68 -18.93 9.03
C LEU A 31 2.04 -17.55 8.89
N VAL A 32 1.09 -17.21 9.76
CA VAL A 32 0.36 -15.94 9.65
C VAL A 32 1.23 -14.74 10.01
N ALA A 33 2.08 -14.86 11.03
CA ALA A 33 3.09 -13.86 11.32
C ALA A 33 4.07 -13.69 10.15
N GLY A 34 4.47 -14.79 9.50
CA GLY A 34 5.31 -14.77 8.32
C GLY A 34 4.68 -14.03 7.14
N THR A 35 3.41 -14.30 6.82
CA THR A 35 2.69 -13.57 5.76
C THR A 35 2.51 -12.09 6.08
N ALA A 36 2.24 -11.73 7.34
CA ALA A 36 2.14 -10.33 7.76
C ALA A 36 3.46 -9.57 7.55
N VAL A 37 4.59 -10.18 7.88
CA VAL A 37 5.93 -9.60 7.67
C VAL A 37 6.26 -9.48 6.18
N ILE A 38 5.95 -10.50 5.37
CA ILE A 38 6.16 -10.47 3.92
C ILE A 38 5.33 -9.36 3.27
N LEU A 39 4.05 -9.22 3.67
CA LEU A 39 3.18 -8.17 3.17
C LEU A 39 3.70 -6.77 3.55
N PHE A 40 4.21 -6.60 4.77
CA PHE A 40 4.84 -5.36 5.20
C PHE A 40 6.05 -5.01 4.33
N LEU A 41 6.95 -5.97 4.12
CA LEU A 41 8.12 -5.81 3.24
C LEU A 41 7.72 -5.49 1.80
N CYS A 42 6.70 -6.18 1.24
CA CYS A 42 6.18 -5.88 -0.09
C CYS A 42 5.69 -4.43 -0.21
N VAL A 43 4.92 -3.96 0.78
CA VAL A 43 4.44 -2.58 0.80
C VAL A 43 5.60 -1.59 0.89
N GLU A 44 6.61 -1.89 1.69
CA GLU A 44 7.79 -1.04 1.84
C GLU A 44 8.61 -0.96 0.54
N ILE A 45 8.83 -2.10 -0.12
CA ILE A 45 9.47 -2.18 -1.43
C ILE A 45 8.68 -1.36 -2.45
N ILE A 46 7.35 -1.55 -2.52
CA ILE A 46 6.49 -0.79 -3.44
C ILE A 46 6.60 0.70 -3.14
N TYR A 47 6.63 1.11 -1.87
CA TYR A 47 6.74 2.53 -1.51
C TYR A 47 8.09 3.13 -1.87
N TRP A 48 9.17 2.39 -1.65
CA TRP A 48 10.53 2.81 -2.02
C TRP A 48 10.67 2.91 -3.54
N PHE A 49 10.05 1.97 -4.27
CA PHE A 49 9.92 2.03 -5.72
C PHE A 49 9.00 3.17 -6.20
N ARG A 50 7.96 3.51 -5.42
CA ARG A 50 7.02 4.62 -5.69
C ARG A 50 7.69 5.99 -5.59
N GLU A 51 8.75 6.10 -4.81
CA GLU A 51 9.57 7.32 -4.75
C GLU A 51 10.38 7.51 -6.04
N GLN A 52 10.75 6.42 -6.71
CA GLN A 52 11.36 6.46 -8.05
C GLN A 52 10.34 6.55 -9.20
N TRP A 53 9.18 5.89 -9.05
CA TRP A 53 8.08 5.91 -10.01
C TRP A 53 6.94 6.72 -9.42
N THR A 54 7.07 8.03 -9.51
CA THR A 54 6.00 8.95 -9.13
C THR A 54 4.73 8.54 -9.87
N LEU A 55 3.75 8.01 -9.13
CA LEU A 55 2.37 7.83 -9.60
C LEU A 55 1.84 9.13 -10.25
N SER A 56 2.36 10.29 -9.82
CA SER A 56 2.17 11.57 -10.49
C SER A 56 2.66 11.60 -11.94
N ALA A 57 3.84 11.05 -12.27
CA ALA A 57 4.32 11.03 -13.66
C ALA A 57 3.48 10.14 -14.56
N LEU A 58 2.95 9.03 -14.05
CA LEU A 58 1.98 8.18 -14.76
C LEU A 58 0.64 8.89 -14.97
N ILE A 59 0.14 9.55 -13.93
CA ILE A 59 -1.08 10.38 -14.01
C ILE A 59 -0.85 11.54 -14.99
N GLU A 60 0.29 12.20 -14.95
CA GLU A 60 0.64 13.33 -15.82
C GLU A 60 0.84 12.89 -17.28
N THR A 61 1.37 11.69 -17.54
CA THR A 61 1.46 11.16 -18.92
C THR A 61 0.09 10.79 -19.50
N VAL A 62 -0.83 10.26 -18.69
CA VAL A 62 -2.17 9.89 -19.15
C VAL A 62 -3.11 11.10 -19.24
N PHE A 63 -3.11 11.97 -18.23
CA PHE A 63 -4.02 13.12 -18.13
C PHE A 63 -3.44 14.42 -18.69
N GLY A 64 -2.13 14.53 -18.89
CA GLY A 64 -1.48 15.68 -19.54
C GLY A 64 -2.02 16.01 -20.93
N PRO A 65 -2.14 15.06 -21.88
CA PRO A 65 -2.72 15.35 -23.19
C PRO A 65 -4.20 15.79 -23.10
N ILE A 66 -4.96 15.24 -22.14
CA ILE A 66 -6.36 15.58 -21.92
C ILE A 66 -6.51 17.01 -21.37
N GLN A 67 -5.68 17.41 -20.40
CA GLN A 67 -5.64 18.79 -19.90
C GLN A 67 -5.25 19.79 -20.99
N LYS A 68 -4.31 19.42 -21.87
CA LYS A 68 -3.87 20.28 -22.97
C LYS A 68 -4.97 20.49 -24.01
N MET A 69 -5.77 19.46 -24.32
CA MET A 69 -6.94 19.59 -25.19
C MET A 69 -8.05 20.47 -24.57
N MET A 70 -8.36 20.29 -23.28
CA MET A 70 -9.37 21.13 -22.61
C MET A 70 -8.94 22.61 -22.56
N SER A 71 -7.66 22.88 -22.26
CA SER A 71 -7.13 24.25 -22.21
C SER A 71 -7.08 24.91 -23.59
N ALA A 72 -6.78 24.15 -24.64
CA ALA A 72 -6.80 24.65 -26.02
C ALA A 72 -8.23 25.02 -26.47
N ARG A 73 -9.23 24.27 -26.00
CA ARG A 73 -10.65 24.55 -26.29
C ARG A 73 -11.20 25.77 -25.53
N SER A 74 -10.70 26.02 -24.32
CA SER A 74 -11.12 27.15 -23.47
C SER A 74 -10.52 28.51 -23.87
N LYS A 75 -9.46 28.55 -24.68
CA LYS A 75 -8.85 29.80 -25.20
C LYS A 75 -9.41 30.24 -26.56
N GLY A 76 -10.38 29.51 -27.10
CA GLY A 76 -10.98 29.74 -28.41
C GLY A 76 -12.36 30.40 -28.39
N GLU A 77 -12.82 30.89 -27.23
CA GLU A 77 -13.98 31.78 -27.09
C GLU A 77 -13.55 33.22 -26.84
#